data_AF-A0A7S3ZJ37-F1
#
_entry.id   AF-A0A7S3ZJ37-F1
#
_cell.length_a   1.000
_cell.length_b   1.000
_cell.length_c   1.000
_cell.angle_alpha   90.00
_cell.angle_beta   90.00
_cell.angle_gamma   90.00
#
_symmetry.space_group_name_H-M   'P 1'
#
loop_
_entity.id
_entity.type
_entity.pdbx_description
1 polymer ?
#
loop_
_entity_poly.entity_id
_entity_poly.type
_entity_poly.pdbx_seq_one_letter_code
_entity_poly.pdbx_strand_id
1 'polypeptide(L)'
;MGALPIHFAVWRSNFQKDMPVVFERYADIILTGTRSFQLFIDVGDVITVSSILSATKGAHGQRPFSVPEFPLPFETDFESVPIAQGGLRWADQIGVFEVHEESGPLAPESESEPKKKVLRQMVPQTPIGWSDHGTKGPVSVIGNLEWQDITISASFKIPEQSSSTSTKITNAACVAVRVDQMWSQGVVLCYAKDGEWTLAIGGPWINKTYPESGIYAQGKATPLAPTEWVQLTLEVSEGKATATANGKTLVSNAEIRATEFGFAAIGANTWFPLQVDHVGITRAEGSSWEPAECQTPAKAGDQVSVGPCPRNVRGEAFAWELMSTWQLRHVASGLCAQAKSLEVGSRVVLADCARSADQARKLQEFWNDYSTIRNNLRPLAAGGVHNGDLKLTGNVNGTLQLAKQVSSDSWSRWAYFPNTEQLRNQYHVIESLGYPSCLR
;
A
#
# COMPACT_ATOMS: atom_id res chain seq x y z
N MET A 1 45.76 1.00 -49.21
CA MET A 1 45.23 1.69 -48.01
C MET A 1 44.51 0.65 -47.16
N GLY A 2 44.97 0.37 -45.95
CA GLY A 2 44.25 -0.52 -45.03
C GLY A 2 42.97 0.15 -44.54
N ALA A 3 41.88 -0.60 -44.39
CA ALA A 3 40.64 -0.07 -43.85
C ALA A 3 40.87 0.43 -42.41
N LEU A 4 40.33 1.60 -42.08
CA LEU A 4 40.41 2.17 -40.74
C LEU A 4 39.70 1.26 -39.72
N PRO A 5 40.22 1.16 -38.48
CA PRO A 5 39.59 0.39 -37.42
C PRO A 5 38.20 0.95 -37.09
N ILE A 6 37.23 0.06 -36.88
CA ILE A 6 35.87 0.42 -36.44
C ILE A 6 35.76 0.06 -34.97
N HIS A 7 35.33 1.02 -34.15
CA HIS A 7 35.15 0.86 -32.72
C HIS A 7 33.67 0.70 -32.38
N PHE A 8 33.38 -0.27 -31.53
CA PHE A 8 32.07 -0.40 -30.91
C PHE A 8 32.21 -0.36 -29.39
N ALA A 9 31.44 0.54 -28.79
CA ALA A 9 31.17 0.51 -27.38
C ALA A 9 30.44 -0.78 -26.99
N VAL A 10 30.83 -1.38 -25.88
CA VAL A 10 30.16 -2.52 -25.28
C VAL A 10 29.68 -2.14 -23.89
N TRP A 11 28.40 -2.39 -23.63
CA TRP A 11 27.78 -2.25 -22.33
C TRP A 11 27.12 -3.55 -21.93
N ARG A 12 27.22 -3.92 -20.66
CA ARG A 12 26.63 -5.15 -20.13
C ARG A 12 25.76 -4.85 -18.91
N SER A 13 24.61 -5.51 -18.87
CA SER A 13 23.86 -5.73 -17.63
C SER A 13 23.66 -7.24 -17.44
N ASN A 14 23.66 -7.73 -16.21
CA ASN A 14 23.28 -9.09 -15.87
C ASN A 14 22.36 -9.06 -14.64
N PHE A 15 21.14 -9.58 -14.80
CA PHE A 15 20.10 -9.55 -13.77
C PHE A 15 19.94 -10.85 -12.98
N GLN A 16 20.78 -11.86 -13.26
CA GLN A 16 20.74 -13.16 -12.57
C GLN A 16 21.91 -13.39 -11.60
N LYS A 17 22.89 -12.48 -11.58
CA LYS A 17 23.96 -12.48 -10.58
C LYS A 17 23.46 -11.97 -9.23
N ASP A 18 24.01 -12.54 -8.15
CA ASP A 18 23.73 -12.15 -6.75
C ASP A 18 23.84 -10.64 -6.53
N MET A 19 24.88 -10.03 -7.10
CA MET A 19 24.98 -8.59 -7.30
C MET A 19 24.75 -8.30 -8.79
N PRO A 20 23.60 -7.71 -9.15
CA PRO A 20 23.30 -7.40 -10.53
C PRO A 20 24.34 -6.45 -11.12
N VAL A 21 24.85 -6.80 -12.29
CA VAL A 21 25.64 -5.90 -13.12
C VAL A 21 24.64 -5.03 -13.86
N VAL A 22 24.72 -3.71 -13.75
CA VAL A 22 23.76 -2.82 -14.42
C VAL A 22 24.51 -1.77 -15.22
N PHE A 23 24.39 -1.85 -16.54
CA PHE A 23 24.89 -0.87 -17.51
C PHE A 23 26.38 -0.52 -17.29
N GLU A 24 27.22 -1.54 -17.13
CA GLU A 24 28.66 -1.36 -16.99
C GLU A 24 29.34 -1.30 -18.36
N ARG A 25 30.30 -0.37 -18.50
CA ARG A 25 31.11 -0.21 -19.72
C ARG A 25 32.18 -1.28 -19.77
N TYR A 26 32.23 -2.03 -20.87
CA TYR A 26 33.29 -2.97 -21.18
C TYR A 26 34.24 -2.37 -22.21
N ALA A 27 35.39 -3.00 -22.40
CA ALA A 27 36.36 -2.62 -23.43
C ALA A 27 35.70 -2.60 -24.81
N ASP A 28 36.11 -1.64 -25.64
CA ASP A 28 35.60 -1.53 -27.00
C ASP A 28 35.98 -2.73 -27.85
N ILE A 29 35.05 -3.15 -28.70
CA ILE A 29 35.36 -4.08 -29.78
C ILE A 29 35.98 -3.26 -30.90
N ILE A 30 37.24 -3.57 -31.22
CA ILE A 30 37.98 -2.93 -32.30
C ILE A 30 38.08 -3.94 -33.44
N LEU A 31 37.43 -3.65 -34.56
CA LEU A 31 37.50 -4.50 -35.76
C LEU A 31 38.55 -3.98 -36.73
N THR A 32 39.50 -4.84 -37.09
CA THR A 32 40.46 -4.65 -38.19
C THR A 32 40.37 -5.83 -39.15
N GLY A 33 40.33 -5.58 -40.47
CA GLY A 33 40.20 -6.66 -41.46
C GLY A 33 38.81 -7.29 -41.53
N THR A 34 38.70 -8.61 -41.24
CA THR A 34 37.44 -9.37 -41.24
C THR A 34 36.44 -8.77 -40.25
N ARG A 35 35.31 -8.25 -40.76
CA ARG A 35 34.31 -7.47 -40.01
C ARG A 35 33.38 -8.34 -39.15
N SER A 36 33.94 -9.20 -38.31
CA SER A 36 33.19 -10.12 -37.46
C SER A 36 33.78 -10.17 -36.05
N PHE A 37 32.92 -10.34 -35.05
CA PHE A 37 33.30 -10.61 -33.66
C PHE A 37 32.37 -11.66 -33.05
N GLN A 38 32.74 -12.19 -31.88
CA GLN A 38 31.93 -13.12 -31.10
C GLN A 38 31.71 -12.56 -29.70
N LEU A 39 30.56 -12.88 -29.12
CA LEU A 39 30.21 -12.53 -27.74
C LEU A 39 29.83 -13.81 -26.99
N PHE A 40 30.28 -13.91 -25.75
CA PHE A 40 29.77 -14.89 -24.79
C PHE A 40 28.65 -14.23 -24.01
N ILE A 41 27.48 -14.86 -23.99
CA ILE A 41 26.26 -14.34 -23.36
C ILE A 41 25.88 -15.32 -22.27
N ASP A 42 25.99 -14.89 -21.02
CA ASP A 42 25.51 -15.64 -19.87
C ASP A 42 23.99 -15.49 -19.73
N VAL A 43 23.36 -16.41 -19.01
CA VAL A 43 21.93 -16.28 -18.70
C VAL A 43 21.72 -14.99 -17.89
N GLY A 44 20.69 -14.22 -18.26
CA GLY A 44 20.37 -12.92 -17.65
C GLY A 44 21.16 -11.74 -18.22
N ASP A 45 22.05 -11.95 -19.20
CA ASP A 45 22.77 -10.86 -19.85
C ASP A 45 21.87 -10.03 -20.79
N VAL A 46 22.10 -8.72 -20.74
CA VAL A 46 21.72 -7.76 -21.78
C VAL A 46 23.00 -7.06 -22.22
N ILE A 47 23.41 -7.28 -23.47
CA ILE A 47 24.61 -6.67 -24.04
C ILE A 47 24.22 -5.68 -25.13
N THR A 48 24.68 -4.44 -24.98
CA THR A 48 24.54 -3.39 -26.01
C THR A 48 25.88 -3.18 -26.68
N VAL A 49 25.94 -3.44 -27.99
CA VAL A 49 27.07 -3.09 -28.85
C VAL A 49 26.66 -1.90 -29.71
N SER A 50 27.40 -0.80 -29.65
CA SER A 50 27.00 0.45 -30.30
C SER A 50 28.18 1.23 -30.85
N SER A 51 27.99 1.94 -31.95
CA SER A 51 28.96 2.93 -32.45
C SER A 51 28.96 4.22 -31.61
N ILE A 52 28.01 4.38 -30.69
CA ILE A 52 27.96 5.52 -29.78
C ILE A 52 28.93 5.28 -28.63
N LEU A 53 30.12 5.90 -28.72
CA LEU A 53 31.20 5.75 -27.73
C LEU A 53 31.03 6.64 -26.50
N SER A 54 30.20 7.68 -26.59
CA SER A 54 30.03 8.73 -25.58
C SER A 54 28.95 8.44 -24.54
N ALA A 55 28.27 7.29 -24.61
CA ALA A 55 27.29 6.91 -23.60
C ALA A 55 27.94 6.85 -22.21
N THR A 56 27.16 7.12 -21.17
CA THR A 56 27.63 7.05 -19.77
C THR A 56 26.53 6.48 -18.88
N LYS A 57 26.91 5.75 -17.84
CA LYS A 57 26.00 5.39 -16.74
C LYS A 57 25.88 6.61 -15.84
N GLY A 58 24.70 7.22 -15.81
CA GLY A 58 24.42 8.34 -14.92
C GLY A 58 24.69 7.95 -13.46
N ALA A 59 25.39 8.80 -12.73
CA ALA A 59 25.64 8.64 -11.31
C ALA A 59 25.04 9.85 -10.58
N HIS A 60 24.09 9.56 -9.70
CA HIS A 60 23.58 10.52 -8.74
C HIS A 60 24.11 10.10 -7.36
N GLY A 61 24.32 11.06 -6.47
CA GLY A 61 24.86 10.79 -5.13
C GLY A 61 24.06 9.74 -4.36
N GLN A 62 24.57 9.35 -3.18
CA GLN A 62 23.89 8.36 -2.35
C GLN A 62 22.48 8.83 -2.01
N ARG A 63 21.48 8.03 -2.41
CA ARG A 63 20.09 8.28 -2.01
C ARG A 63 19.93 7.99 -0.52
N PRO A 64 19.07 8.74 0.19
CA PRO A 64 18.67 8.37 1.55
C PRO A 64 18.16 6.92 1.57
N PHE A 65 18.45 6.21 2.66
CA PHE A 65 17.84 4.91 2.90
C PHE A 65 16.32 5.07 3.02
N SER A 66 15.58 4.09 2.51
CA SER A 66 14.12 4.06 2.66
C SER A 66 13.79 4.06 4.15
N VAL A 67 13.00 5.04 4.60
CA VAL A 67 12.36 5.01 5.91
C VAL A 67 10.93 4.56 5.65
N PRO A 68 10.58 3.32 5.96
CA PRO A 68 9.33 2.70 5.52
C PRO A 68 8.10 3.12 6.34
N GLU A 69 8.08 4.35 6.85
CA GLU A 69 7.00 4.85 7.68
C GLU A 69 6.48 6.15 7.06
N PHE A 70 5.15 6.23 6.89
CA PHE A 70 4.52 7.51 6.65
C PHE A 70 4.51 8.28 7.98
N PRO A 71 5.01 9.52 8.01
CA PRO A 71 5.22 10.22 9.27
C PRO A 71 3.89 10.50 9.98
N LEU A 72 3.85 10.16 11.27
CA LEU A 72 2.79 10.53 12.20
C LEU A 72 3.42 11.30 13.38
N PRO A 73 2.77 12.36 13.90
CA PRO A 73 1.53 12.95 13.40
C PRO A 73 1.70 13.61 12.02
N PHE A 74 0.63 13.65 11.23
CA PHE A 74 0.55 14.38 9.98
C PHE A 74 -0.57 15.42 10.06
N GLU A 75 -0.28 16.66 9.69
CA GLU A 75 -1.25 17.74 9.67
C GLU A 75 -1.09 18.58 8.40
N THR A 76 -2.20 19.11 7.90
CA THR A 76 -2.20 20.10 6.82
C THR A 76 -3.43 20.99 6.87
N ASP A 77 -3.20 22.28 6.64
CA ASP A 77 -4.19 23.34 6.42
C ASP A 77 -4.19 23.81 4.95
N PHE A 78 -3.42 23.13 4.09
CA PHE A 78 -3.22 23.44 2.67
C PHE A 78 -2.65 24.83 2.33
N GLU A 79 -2.35 25.69 3.31
CA GLU A 79 -1.94 27.08 3.09
C GLU A 79 -0.58 27.19 2.37
N SER A 80 0.31 26.23 2.62
CA SER A 80 1.63 26.15 1.97
C SER A 80 1.60 25.58 0.55
N VAL A 81 0.46 25.03 0.11
CA VAL A 81 0.33 24.41 -1.22
C VAL A 81 -0.10 25.47 -2.25
N PRO A 82 0.49 25.51 -3.46
CA PRO A 82 0.02 26.39 -4.52
C PRO A 82 -1.40 26.03 -4.97
N ILE A 83 -2.17 27.01 -5.41
CA ILE A 83 -3.49 26.79 -5.99
C ILE A 83 -3.40 25.90 -7.26
N ALA A 84 -4.48 25.17 -7.56
CA ALA A 84 -4.59 24.21 -8.65
C ALA A 84 -3.55 23.06 -8.61
N GLN A 85 -3.05 22.74 -7.41
CA GLN A 85 -2.23 21.55 -7.16
C GLN A 85 -2.99 20.56 -6.30
N GLY A 86 -2.68 19.27 -6.41
CA GLY A 86 -3.15 18.28 -5.44
C GLY A 86 -2.58 18.55 -4.04
N GLY A 87 -3.27 18.06 -3.02
CA GLY A 87 -2.74 18.08 -1.65
C GLY A 87 -1.42 17.31 -1.55
N LEU A 88 -0.45 17.81 -0.79
CA LEU A 88 0.84 17.14 -0.61
C LEU A 88 0.62 15.72 -0.03
N ARG A 89 1.11 14.68 -0.74
CA ARG A 89 1.01 13.24 -0.40
C ARG A 89 -0.40 12.64 -0.49
N TRP A 90 -1.39 13.40 -0.93
CA TRP A 90 -2.72 12.87 -1.23
C TRP A 90 -2.72 12.20 -2.59
N ALA A 91 -3.45 11.09 -2.68
CA ALA A 91 -3.59 10.32 -3.91
C ALA A 91 -5.07 10.11 -4.21
N ASP A 92 -5.57 10.86 -5.19
CA ASP A 92 -6.97 10.76 -5.62
C ASP A 92 -7.21 9.41 -6.29
N GLN A 93 -8.14 8.64 -5.74
CA GLN A 93 -8.53 7.34 -6.32
C GLN A 93 -9.80 7.48 -7.15
N ILE A 94 -10.73 8.33 -6.70
CA ILE A 94 -11.98 8.64 -7.39
C ILE A 94 -12.22 10.16 -7.29
N GLY A 95 -12.45 10.81 -8.43
CA GLY A 95 -12.53 12.27 -8.49
C GLY A 95 -11.16 12.94 -8.58
N VAL A 96 -11.12 14.24 -8.36
CA VAL A 96 -9.93 15.08 -8.39
C VAL A 96 -10.04 16.09 -7.26
N PHE A 97 -9.00 16.20 -6.44
CA PHE A 97 -8.92 17.10 -5.30
C PHE A 97 -7.76 18.08 -5.49
N GLU A 98 -8.09 19.36 -5.54
CA GLU A 98 -7.12 20.44 -5.79
C GLU A 98 -7.19 21.50 -4.71
N VAL A 99 -6.06 22.13 -4.41
CA VAL A 99 -6.01 23.27 -3.51
C VAL A 99 -6.56 24.50 -4.24
N HIS A 100 -7.56 25.12 -3.65
CA HIS A 100 -8.22 26.33 -4.16
C HIS A 100 -8.40 27.33 -3.03
N GLU A 101 -8.63 28.59 -3.37
CA GLU A 101 -9.12 29.56 -2.39
C GLU A 101 -10.50 29.12 -1.88
N GLU A 102 -10.76 29.32 -0.59
CA GLU A 102 -12.07 29.09 -0.01
C GLU A 102 -13.10 29.89 -0.82
N SER A 103 -14.16 29.20 -1.25
CA SER A 103 -15.25 29.82 -1.99
C SER A 103 -16.55 29.81 -1.18
N GLY A 104 -17.37 30.85 -1.36
CA GLY A 104 -18.67 31.02 -0.72
C GLY A 104 -18.81 32.30 0.11
N PRO A 105 -19.93 32.50 0.83
CA PRO A 105 -20.25 33.75 1.53
C PRO A 105 -19.33 34.13 2.69
N LEU A 106 -18.41 33.24 3.07
CA LEU A 106 -17.41 33.45 4.12
C LEU A 106 -16.01 33.70 3.56
N ALA A 107 -15.84 33.64 2.23
CA ALA A 107 -14.60 34.10 1.61
C ALA A 107 -14.47 35.61 1.87
N PRO A 108 -13.29 36.13 2.24
CA PRO A 108 -13.07 37.56 2.37
C PRO A 108 -13.60 38.31 1.14
N GLU A 109 -14.52 39.25 1.34
CA GLU A 109 -15.02 40.12 0.26
C GLU A 109 -13.96 41.12 -0.21
N SER A 110 -12.96 41.38 0.64
CA SER A 110 -11.86 42.30 0.34
C SER A 110 -10.74 41.60 -0.43
N GLU A 111 -10.35 42.16 -1.57
CA GLU A 111 -9.15 41.78 -2.33
C GLU A 111 -7.83 42.01 -1.57
N SER A 112 -7.87 42.70 -0.42
CA SER A 112 -6.69 43.04 0.37
C SER A 112 -6.23 41.94 1.33
N GLU A 113 -7.08 40.94 1.62
CA GLU A 113 -6.75 39.85 2.54
C GLU A 113 -6.52 38.56 1.74
N PRO A 114 -5.42 37.83 1.98
CA PRO A 114 -5.20 36.54 1.33
C PRO A 114 -6.33 35.59 1.74
N LYS A 115 -7.04 35.05 0.74
CA LYS A 115 -8.08 34.06 0.99
C LYS A 115 -7.44 32.77 1.48
N LYS A 116 -8.06 32.15 2.48
CA LYS A 116 -7.68 30.83 2.98
C LYS A 116 -7.69 29.81 1.85
N LYS A 117 -6.80 28.84 1.92
CA LYS A 117 -6.73 27.75 0.96
C LYS A 117 -7.37 26.50 1.54
N VAL A 118 -8.05 25.76 0.67
CA VAL A 118 -8.74 24.52 1.03
C VAL A 118 -8.50 23.49 -0.05
N LEU A 119 -8.55 22.21 0.30
CA LEU A 119 -8.59 21.15 -0.69
C LEU A 119 -10.03 20.96 -1.16
N ARG A 120 -10.25 21.00 -2.48
CA ARG A 120 -11.57 20.99 -3.08
C ARG A 120 -11.72 19.84 -4.05
N GLN A 121 -12.80 19.07 -3.91
CA GLN A 121 -13.22 18.12 -4.94
C GLN A 121 -13.71 18.90 -6.16
N MET A 122 -13.14 18.65 -7.34
CA MET A 122 -13.38 19.44 -8.54
C MET A 122 -14.31 18.79 -9.56
N VAL A 123 -14.65 17.51 -9.39
CA VAL A 123 -15.40 16.73 -10.39
C VAL A 123 -16.91 16.84 -10.11
N PRO A 124 -17.69 17.52 -10.96
CA PRO A 124 -19.08 17.87 -10.66
C PRO A 124 -20.08 16.75 -10.96
N GLN A 125 -19.69 15.71 -11.69
CA GLN A 125 -20.56 14.60 -12.08
C GLN A 125 -19.73 13.34 -12.40
N THR A 126 -20.38 12.18 -12.47
CA THR A 126 -19.71 10.93 -12.84
C THR A 126 -18.99 11.07 -14.18
N PRO A 127 -17.67 10.83 -14.25
CA PRO A 127 -16.93 10.85 -15.51
C PRO A 127 -17.23 9.61 -16.36
N ILE A 128 -16.83 9.65 -17.63
CA ILE A 128 -16.73 8.44 -18.45
C ILE A 128 -15.50 7.66 -17.96
N GLY A 129 -15.71 6.76 -17.00
CA GLY A 129 -14.65 6.04 -16.30
C GLY A 129 -13.96 4.98 -17.15
N TRP A 130 -12.63 4.86 -17.00
CA TRP A 130 -11.82 3.83 -17.64
C TRP A 130 -11.68 2.56 -16.77
N SER A 131 -11.47 2.72 -15.45
CA SER A 131 -11.28 1.62 -14.49
C SER A 131 -12.53 1.35 -13.65
N ASP A 132 -13.01 2.36 -12.91
CA ASP A 132 -14.30 2.33 -12.22
C ASP A 132 -15.32 3.16 -13.00
N HIS A 133 -16.48 2.57 -13.28
CA HIS A 133 -17.58 3.21 -14.00
C HIS A 133 -18.48 4.05 -13.07
N GLY A 134 -17.92 4.57 -11.95
CA GLY A 134 -18.62 5.42 -11.00
C GLY A 134 -19.51 4.65 -10.04
N THR A 135 -18.94 3.65 -9.35
CA THR A 135 -19.70 2.86 -8.36
C THR A 135 -19.69 3.51 -6.98
N LYS A 136 -18.60 4.19 -6.62
CA LYS A 136 -18.35 4.80 -5.30
C LYS A 136 -18.14 6.31 -5.44
N GLY A 137 -18.41 7.05 -4.38
CA GLY A 137 -18.20 8.50 -4.36
C GLY A 137 -16.72 8.91 -4.47
N PRO A 138 -16.43 10.20 -4.65
CA PRO A 138 -15.06 10.72 -4.69
C PRO A 138 -14.28 10.43 -3.41
N VAL A 139 -13.01 10.04 -3.55
CA VAL A 139 -12.10 9.76 -2.43
C VAL A 139 -10.65 10.07 -2.78
N SER A 140 -9.95 10.64 -1.81
CA SER A 140 -8.49 10.80 -1.82
C SER A 140 -7.91 10.10 -0.60
N VAL A 141 -6.86 9.30 -0.81
CA VAL A 141 -6.20 8.50 0.23
C VAL A 141 -4.83 9.07 0.57
N ILE A 142 -4.37 8.81 1.79
CA ILE A 142 -3.05 9.22 2.28
C ILE A 142 -2.54 8.20 3.31
N GLY A 143 -1.21 8.12 3.46
CA GLY A 143 -0.61 7.38 4.56
C GLY A 143 0.05 6.08 4.16
N ASN A 144 -0.03 5.11 5.07
CA ASN A 144 0.50 3.76 4.87
C ASN A 144 -0.65 2.75 4.73
N LEU A 145 -0.55 1.85 3.74
CA LEU A 145 -1.51 0.76 3.53
C LEU A 145 -1.61 -0.16 4.76
N GLU A 146 -0.63 -0.15 5.65
CA GLU A 146 -0.56 -1.06 6.79
C GLU A 146 -1.15 -0.49 8.09
N TRP A 147 -1.66 0.75 8.04
CA TRP A 147 -2.30 1.36 9.20
C TRP A 147 -3.61 0.66 9.55
N GLN A 148 -3.82 0.55 10.86
CA GLN A 148 -5.00 -0.02 11.47
C GLN A 148 -5.54 0.93 12.53
N ASP A 149 -4.71 1.31 13.50
CA ASP A 149 -5.18 1.98 14.71
C ASP A 149 -4.76 3.45 14.70
N ILE A 150 -5.46 4.26 13.90
CA ILE A 150 -5.20 5.68 13.72
C ILE A 150 -6.44 6.50 14.06
N THR A 151 -6.20 7.78 14.35
CA THR A 151 -7.24 8.80 14.39
C THR A 151 -7.07 9.72 13.20
N ILE A 152 -8.15 9.97 12.46
CA ILE A 152 -8.23 11.00 11.41
C ILE A 152 -9.25 12.06 11.83
N SER A 153 -8.90 13.32 11.65
CA SER A 153 -9.80 14.45 11.74
C SER A 153 -9.71 15.33 10.50
N ALA A 154 -10.82 15.87 10.03
CA ALA A 154 -10.85 16.85 8.95
C ALA A 154 -12.08 17.76 9.06
N SER A 155 -11.92 19.01 8.64
CA SER A 155 -13.01 19.98 8.54
C SER A 155 -13.57 19.98 7.13
N PHE A 156 -14.89 20.01 7.00
CA PHE A 156 -15.59 19.97 5.73
C PHE A 156 -16.60 21.10 5.59
N LYS A 157 -16.65 21.69 4.40
CA LYS A 157 -17.74 22.57 3.97
C LYS A 157 -18.55 21.85 2.90
N ILE A 158 -19.76 21.45 3.28
CA ILE A 158 -20.66 20.70 2.41
C ILE A 158 -21.62 21.68 1.73
N PRO A 159 -21.59 21.82 0.39
CA PRO A 159 -22.52 22.71 -0.32
C PRO A 159 -23.95 22.17 -0.27
N GLU A 160 -24.90 23.08 -0.41
CA GLU A 160 -26.31 22.71 -0.67
C GLU A 160 -26.42 21.85 -1.92
N GLN A 161 -27.38 20.93 -1.90
CA GLN A 161 -27.63 20.09 -3.06
C GLN A 161 -28.20 20.94 -4.21
N SER A 162 -27.63 20.80 -5.41
CA SER A 162 -28.17 21.48 -6.59
C SER A 162 -29.55 20.91 -6.93
N SER A 163 -30.53 21.80 -7.13
CA SER A 163 -31.89 21.46 -7.57
C SER A 163 -31.97 20.72 -8.91
N SER A 164 -30.85 20.64 -9.65
CA SER A 164 -30.73 19.93 -10.93
C SER A 164 -30.39 18.44 -10.80
N THR A 165 -30.07 17.95 -9.60
CA THR A 165 -29.73 16.52 -9.39
C THR A 165 -30.98 15.71 -9.05
N SER A 166 -31.26 14.65 -9.81
CA SER A 166 -32.43 13.78 -9.62
C SER A 166 -32.33 12.82 -8.42
N THR A 167 -31.32 13.01 -7.57
CA THR A 167 -30.91 12.07 -6.54
C THR A 167 -31.47 12.50 -5.20
N LYS A 168 -32.24 11.64 -4.54
CA LYS A 168 -32.85 11.92 -3.22
C LYS A 168 -31.85 11.91 -2.05
N ILE A 169 -30.55 11.82 -2.30
CA ILE A 169 -29.53 11.65 -1.25
C ILE A 169 -28.86 12.99 -1.00
N THR A 170 -28.95 13.46 0.25
CA THR A 170 -28.30 14.67 0.73
C THR A 170 -26.79 14.57 0.60
N ASN A 171 -26.12 15.65 0.21
CA ASN A 171 -24.66 15.73 0.14
C ASN A 171 -24.04 15.39 1.50
N ALA A 172 -23.03 14.52 1.50
CA ALA A 172 -22.32 14.08 2.71
C ALA A 172 -20.81 14.06 2.49
N ALA A 173 -20.08 14.52 3.49
CA ALA A 173 -18.63 14.43 3.57
C ALA A 173 -18.23 13.22 4.42
N CYS A 174 -17.08 12.62 4.13
CA CYS A 174 -16.63 11.43 4.81
C CYS A 174 -15.16 11.50 5.20
N VAL A 175 -14.84 10.97 6.39
CA VAL A 175 -13.49 10.56 6.80
C VAL A 175 -13.44 9.05 6.94
N ALA A 176 -12.29 8.47 6.69
CA ALA A 176 -12.14 7.04 6.77
C ALA A 176 -10.72 6.60 7.15
N VAL A 177 -10.65 5.41 7.72
CA VAL A 177 -9.40 4.73 8.09
C VAL A 177 -9.45 3.29 7.59
N ARG A 178 -8.29 2.64 7.47
CA ARG A 178 -8.16 1.26 6.97
C ARG A 178 -8.68 1.09 5.53
N VAL A 179 -8.59 2.14 4.73
CA VAL A 179 -9.18 2.23 3.38
C VAL A 179 -8.26 1.58 2.35
N ASP A 180 -8.84 0.76 1.47
CA ASP A 180 -8.15 0.26 0.29
C ASP A 180 -8.20 1.27 -0.88
N GLN A 181 -7.46 1.01 -1.96
CA GLN A 181 -7.30 1.96 -3.07
C GLN A 181 -8.61 2.30 -3.80
N MET A 182 -9.72 1.60 -3.57
CA MET A 182 -10.99 1.83 -4.28
C MET A 182 -12.19 2.01 -3.33
N TRP A 183 -11.92 2.37 -2.07
CA TRP A 183 -12.95 2.62 -1.07
C TRP A 183 -13.95 1.46 -0.93
N SER A 184 -13.53 0.24 -1.24
CA SER A 184 -14.36 -0.96 -1.14
C SER A 184 -14.34 -1.52 0.27
N GLN A 185 -13.25 -1.28 1.00
CA GLN A 185 -13.04 -1.67 2.39
C GLN A 185 -12.68 -0.45 3.25
N GLY A 186 -12.59 -0.69 4.56
CA GLY A 186 -12.23 0.32 5.56
C GLY A 186 -13.41 0.75 6.42
N VAL A 187 -13.13 1.55 7.44
CA VAL A 187 -14.12 2.09 8.37
C VAL A 187 -14.38 3.53 7.97
N VAL A 188 -15.61 3.82 7.55
CA VAL A 188 -15.96 5.09 6.93
C VAL A 188 -17.05 5.76 7.75
N LEU A 189 -16.77 6.99 8.20
CA LEU A 189 -17.77 7.88 8.79
C LEU A 189 -18.17 8.90 7.73
N CYS A 190 -19.46 8.94 7.41
CA CYS A 190 -20.05 9.99 6.57
C CYS A 190 -21.06 10.82 7.35
N TYR A 191 -21.05 12.13 7.12
CA TYR A 191 -21.96 13.11 7.72
C TYR A 191 -22.63 13.94 6.61
N ALA A 192 -23.95 13.84 6.54
CA ALA A 192 -24.78 14.54 5.58
C ALA A 192 -25.16 15.95 6.07
N LYS A 193 -25.43 16.85 5.12
CA LYS A 193 -25.77 18.24 5.41
C LYS A 193 -27.04 18.39 6.28
N ASP A 194 -27.98 17.47 6.16
CA ASP A 194 -29.22 17.42 6.96
C ASP A 194 -29.04 16.75 8.35
N GLY A 195 -27.80 16.41 8.71
CA GLY A 195 -27.42 15.82 9.98
C GLY A 195 -27.52 14.30 10.02
N GLU A 196 -27.93 13.62 8.96
CA GLU A 196 -27.83 12.15 8.92
C GLU A 196 -26.36 11.72 8.89
N TRP A 197 -26.02 10.66 9.60
CA TRP A 197 -24.66 10.12 9.61
C TRP A 197 -24.65 8.60 9.62
N THR A 198 -23.59 8.03 9.07
CA THR A 198 -23.40 6.58 8.98
C THR A 198 -21.93 6.25 9.21
N LEU A 199 -21.70 5.23 10.04
CA LEU A 199 -20.43 4.53 10.20
C LEU A 199 -20.57 3.15 9.55
N ALA A 200 -19.80 2.87 8.51
CA ALA A 200 -19.96 1.67 7.69
C ALA A 200 -18.64 1.12 7.14
N ILE A 201 -18.74 -0.05 6.51
CA ILE A 201 -17.67 -0.71 5.77
C ILE A 201 -17.61 -0.14 4.36
N GLY A 202 -16.42 0.37 4.01
CA GLY A 202 -16.14 0.95 2.70
C GLY A 202 -16.94 2.21 2.44
N GLY A 203 -16.63 2.84 1.30
CA GLY A 203 -17.21 4.10 0.89
C GLY A 203 -18.68 4.04 0.46
N PRO A 204 -19.33 5.21 0.41
CA PRO A 204 -20.69 5.37 -0.07
C PRO A 204 -20.76 5.03 -1.57
N TRP A 205 -21.83 4.32 -1.91
CA TRP A 205 -22.19 4.06 -3.29
C TRP A 205 -22.87 5.31 -3.88
N ILE A 206 -22.50 5.68 -5.10
CA ILE A 206 -23.15 6.82 -5.75
C ILE A 206 -24.64 6.55 -5.88
N ASN A 207 -25.44 7.49 -5.37
CA ASN A 207 -26.91 7.49 -5.46
C ASN A 207 -27.59 6.25 -4.86
N LYS A 208 -26.93 5.56 -3.92
CA LYS A 208 -27.47 4.42 -3.19
C LYS A 208 -27.21 4.54 -1.70
N THR A 209 -28.07 3.93 -0.90
CA THR A 209 -27.82 3.75 0.52
C THR A 209 -26.77 2.67 0.75
N TYR A 210 -26.12 2.71 1.91
CA TYR A 210 -25.26 1.61 2.35
C TYR A 210 -26.08 0.31 2.47
N PRO A 211 -25.53 -0.85 2.07
CA PRO A 211 -26.13 -2.13 2.43
C PRO A 211 -26.18 -2.28 3.95
N GLU A 212 -27.32 -2.72 4.51
CA GLU A 212 -27.50 -2.86 5.97
C GLU A 212 -26.44 -3.75 6.61
N SER A 213 -25.98 -4.80 5.92
CA SER A 213 -24.94 -5.71 6.38
C SER A 213 -23.55 -5.07 6.55
N GLY A 214 -23.36 -3.85 6.02
CA GLY A 214 -22.13 -3.09 6.11
C GLY A 214 -22.17 -1.92 7.09
N ILE A 215 -23.29 -1.69 7.79
CA ILE A 215 -23.44 -0.56 8.72
C ILE A 215 -23.04 -0.99 10.13
N TYR A 216 -22.09 -0.28 10.72
CA TYR A 216 -21.70 -0.43 12.13
C TYR A 216 -22.58 0.40 13.06
N ALA A 217 -22.87 1.64 12.67
CA ALA A 217 -23.76 2.55 13.39
C ALA A 217 -24.32 3.61 12.45
N GLN A 218 -25.46 4.19 12.78
CA GLN A 218 -26.04 5.32 12.05
C GLN A 218 -26.95 6.12 12.97
N GLY A 219 -27.23 7.37 12.62
CA GLY A 219 -28.11 8.21 13.39
C GLY A 219 -28.33 9.59 12.77
N LYS A 220 -28.89 10.48 13.59
CA LYS A 220 -29.17 11.87 13.21
C LYS A 220 -28.58 12.83 14.23
N ALA A 221 -27.90 13.84 13.73
CA ALA A 221 -27.24 14.91 14.46
C ALA A 221 -27.78 16.28 14.01
N THR A 222 -27.08 17.36 14.33
CA THR A 222 -27.50 18.72 14.01
C THR A 222 -27.29 19.02 12.51
N PRO A 223 -28.35 19.41 11.75
CA PRO A 223 -28.17 19.84 10.37
C PRO A 223 -27.21 21.03 10.26
N LEU A 224 -26.45 21.11 9.18
CA LEU A 224 -25.49 22.19 8.94
C LEU A 224 -26.15 23.36 8.24
N ALA A 225 -25.86 24.58 8.70
CA ALA A 225 -26.23 25.78 7.96
C ALA A 225 -25.51 25.84 6.58
N PRO A 226 -25.99 26.64 5.61
CA PRO A 226 -25.40 26.70 4.26
C PRO A 226 -23.90 27.00 4.22
N THR A 227 -23.39 27.78 5.19
CA THR A 227 -22.00 28.23 5.26
C THR A 227 -21.18 27.54 6.34
N GLU A 228 -21.78 26.62 7.10
CA GLU A 228 -21.16 26.02 8.27
C GLU A 228 -20.15 24.93 7.88
N TRP A 229 -19.02 24.95 8.58
CA TRP A 229 -18.02 23.88 8.54
C TRP A 229 -18.36 22.82 9.60
N VAL A 230 -18.10 21.55 9.28
CA VAL A 230 -18.18 20.45 10.23
C VAL A 230 -16.81 19.78 10.36
N GLN A 231 -16.30 19.66 11.57
CA GLN A 231 -15.11 18.87 11.86
C GLN A 231 -15.53 17.44 12.22
N LEU A 232 -15.16 16.49 11.38
CA LEU A 232 -15.36 15.07 11.64
C LEU A 232 -14.08 14.48 12.23
N THR A 233 -14.21 13.64 13.25
CA THR A 233 -13.11 12.83 13.77
C THR A 233 -13.54 11.37 13.81
N LEU A 234 -12.69 10.49 13.32
CA LEU A 234 -12.84 9.04 13.40
C LEU A 234 -11.56 8.44 13.99
N GLU A 235 -11.71 7.85 15.16
CA GLU A 235 -10.68 7.05 15.81
C GLU A 235 -11.03 5.57 15.67
N VAL A 236 -10.05 4.78 15.27
CA VAL A 236 -10.11 3.34 15.34
C VAL A 236 -8.98 2.82 16.20
N SER A 237 -9.31 2.00 17.19
CA SER A 237 -8.33 1.35 18.06
C SER A 237 -8.87 -0.02 18.51
N GLU A 238 -8.02 -1.04 18.47
CA GLU A 238 -8.31 -2.37 19.03
C GLU A 238 -9.62 -3.03 18.55
N GLY A 239 -10.05 -2.74 17.30
CA GLY A 239 -11.30 -3.29 16.75
C GLY A 239 -12.56 -2.54 17.17
N LYS A 240 -12.39 -1.32 17.68
CA LYS A 240 -13.48 -0.40 18.01
C LYS A 240 -13.33 0.91 17.26
N ALA A 241 -14.46 1.58 17.02
CA ALA A 241 -14.52 2.89 16.41
C ALA A 241 -15.24 3.90 17.30
N THR A 242 -14.65 5.09 17.42
CA THR A 242 -15.28 6.26 18.05
C THR A 242 -15.31 7.40 17.05
N ALA A 243 -16.47 8.03 16.89
CA ALA A 243 -16.66 9.08 15.90
C ALA A 243 -17.35 10.30 16.51
N THR A 244 -16.91 11.49 16.09
CA THR A 244 -17.44 12.77 16.55
C THR A 244 -17.67 13.74 15.38
N ALA A 245 -18.61 14.66 15.57
CA ALA A 245 -18.81 15.84 14.73
C ALA A 245 -18.80 17.10 15.60
N ASN A 246 -17.93 18.06 15.30
CA ASN A 246 -17.72 19.28 16.08
C ASN A 246 -17.49 18.99 17.58
N GLY A 247 -16.69 17.95 17.87
CA GLY A 247 -16.40 17.47 19.23
C GLY A 247 -17.56 16.75 19.95
N LYS A 248 -18.76 16.68 19.35
CA LYS A 248 -19.88 15.92 19.89
C LYS A 248 -19.82 14.47 19.42
N THR A 249 -19.89 13.54 20.35
CA THR A 249 -19.91 12.09 20.06
C THR A 249 -21.13 11.72 19.23
N LEU A 250 -20.89 11.11 18.07
CA LEU A 250 -21.92 10.47 17.25
C LEU A 250 -22.11 9.00 17.68
N VAL A 251 -20.98 8.32 17.89
CA VAL A 251 -20.90 6.95 18.38
C VAL A 251 -19.59 6.75 19.14
N SER A 252 -19.60 5.92 20.18
CA SER A 252 -18.42 5.59 20.98
C SER A 252 -18.27 4.08 21.06
N ASN A 253 -17.04 3.60 20.88
CA ASN A 253 -16.67 2.18 21.03
C ASN A 253 -17.56 1.22 20.23
N ALA A 254 -17.97 1.60 19.01
CA ALA A 254 -18.68 0.69 18.12
C ALA A 254 -17.76 -0.47 17.75
N GLU A 255 -18.25 -1.70 17.92
CA GLU A 255 -17.54 -2.90 17.47
C GLU A 255 -17.43 -2.88 15.94
N ILE A 256 -16.22 -3.00 15.43
CA ILE A 256 -15.92 -3.05 14.01
C ILE A 256 -15.12 -4.31 13.71
N ARG A 257 -15.06 -4.68 12.44
CA ARG A 257 -14.20 -5.79 12.03
C ARG A 257 -12.73 -5.43 12.28
N ALA A 258 -11.98 -6.39 12.81
CA ALA A 258 -10.56 -6.22 13.11
C ALA A 258 -9.65 -6.50 11.90
N THR A 259 -10.23 -6.92 10.77
CA THR A 259 -9.51 -7.48 9.63
C THR A 259 -8.98 -6.42 8.65
N GLU A 260 -9.55 -5.22 8.69
CA GLU A 260 -9.26 -4.12 7.80
C GLU A 260 -7.95 -3.43 8.19
N PHE A 261 -7.17 -3.09 7.18
CA PHE A 261 -5.94 -2.30 7.25
C PHE A 261 -5.86 -1.50 5.95
N GLY A 262 -5.28 -0.31 6.00
CA GLY A 262 -5.27 0.56 4.85
C GLY A 262 -4.95 2.00 5.16
N PHE A 263 -5.07 2.81 4.14
CA PHE A 263 -4.84 4.25 4.20
C PHE A 263 -5.88 4.96 5.08
N ALA A 264 -5.56 6.21 5.44
CA ALA A 264 -6.57 7.17 5.82
C ALA A 264 -7.16 7.81 4.55
N ALA A 265 -8.40 8.30 4.61
CA ALA A 265 -9.04 8.92 3.45
C ALA A 265 -10.03 10.01 3.83
N ILE A 266 -10.24 10.91 2.87
CA ILE A 266 -11.31 11.90 2.84
C ILE A 266 -12.13 11.71 1.57
N GLY A 267 -13.41 12.03 1.61
CA GLY A 267 -14.26 11.84 0.44
C GLY A 267 -15.67 12.38 0.59
N ALA A 268 -16.51 12.05 -0.38
CA ALA A 268 -17.89 12.47 -0.49
C ALA A 268 -18.80 11.32 -0.93
N ASN A 269 -20.10 11.40 -0.66
CA ASN A 269 -21.07 10.39 -1.11
C ASN A 269 -21.47 10.49 -2.58
N THR A 270 -21.24 11.62 -3.21
CA THR A 270 -21.51 11.83 -4.64
C THR A 270 -20.65 12.98 -5.17
N TRP A 271 -20.87 13.36 -6.42
CA TRP A 271 -20.11 14.38 -7.12
C TRP A 271 -20.63 15.77 -6.78
N PHE A 272 -19.89 16.52 -5.97
CA PHE A 272 -20.15 17.91 -5.67
C PHE A 272 -18.86 18.57 -5.16
N PRO A 273 -18.77 19.91 -5.20
CA PRO A 273 -17.54 20.61 -4.86
C PRO A 273 -17.31 20.72 -3.35
N LEU A 274 -17.05 19.58 -2.70
CA LEU A 274 -16.69 19.47 -1.29
C LEU A 274 -15.40 20.25 -1.02
N GLN A 275 -15.36 21.07 0.03
CA GLN A 275 -14.13 21.70 0.52
C GLN A 275 -13.70 21.01 1.82
N VAL A 276 -12.40 20.77 1.95
CA VAL A 276 -11.74 20.09 3.05
C VAL A 276 -10.60 20.95 3.56
N ASP A 277 -10.46 21.03 4.88
CA ASP A 277 -9.44 21.83 5.54
C ASP A 277 -9.05 21.21 6.90
N HIS A 278 -7.96 21.66 7.51
CA HIS A 278 -7.47 21.24 8.83
C HIS A 278 -7.47 19.71 9.00
N VAL A 279 -6.76 18.99 8.11
CA VAL A 279 -6.65 17.54 8.22
C VAL A 279 -5.56 17.18 9.19
N GLY A 280 -5.87 16.29 10.14
CA GLY A 280 -4.94 15.75 11.13
C GLY A 280 -5.03 14.22 11.15
N ILE A 281 -3.88 13.55 11.25
CA ILE A 281 -3.77 12.11 11.40
C ILE A 281 -2.76 11.80 12.49
N THR A 282 -3.18 11.03 13.48
CA THR A 282 -2.34 10.63 14.62
C THR A 282 -2.46 9.13 14.89
N ARG A 283 -1.53 8.61 15.69
CA ARG A 283 -1.65 7.27 16.26
C ARG A 283 -2.84 7.27 17.22
N ALA A 284 -3.73 6.28 17.11
CA ALA A 284 -4.73 6.07 18.15
C ALA A 284 -4.04 5.57 19.43
N GLU A 285 -4.60 5.89 20.59
CA GLU A 285 -4.08 5.40 21.87
C GLU A 285 -4.26 3.86 21.98
N GLY A 286 -3.23 3.18 22.51
CA GLY A 286 -3.23 1.72 22.68
C GLY A 286 -1.87 1.07 22.42
N SER A 287 -1.80 -0.24 22.67
CA SER A 287 -0.55 -1.04 22.59
C SER A 287 -0.16 -1.46 21.17
N SER A 288 -1.01 -1.17 20.17
CA SER A 288 -0.85 -1.65 18.78
C SER A 288 0.21 -0.90 17.97
N TRP A 289 0.89 0.08 18.56
CA TRP A 289 2.00 0.82 17.96
C TRP A 289 3.37 0.42 18.51
N GLU A 290 3.42 -0.48 19.49
CA GLU A 290 4.67 -1.03 19.98
C GLU A 290 4.95 -2.36 19.26
N PRO A 291 6.16 -2.56 18.70
CA PRO A 291 6.50 -3.84 18.10
C PRO A 291 6.42 -4.91 19.19
N ALA A 292 5.76 -6.04 18.90
CA ALA A 292 5.86 -7.19 19.79
C ALA A 292 7.34 -7.58 19.92
N GLU A 293 7.90 -7.44 21.13
CA GLU A 293 9.30 -7.80 21.36
C GLU A 293 9.50 -9.30 21.11
N CYS A 294 10.59 -9.62 20.40
CA CYS A 294 10.99 -10.99 20.17
C CYS A 294 11.58 -11.52 21.49
N GLN A 295 10.77 -12.26 22.28
CA GLN A 295 11.17 -12.72 23.61
C GLN A 295 12.40 -13.64 23.62
N THR A 296 12.71 -14.28 22.48
CA THR A 296 13.90 -15.11 22.31
C THR A 296 14.47 -14.99 20.89
N PRO A 297 15.79 -14.76 20.71
CA PRO A 297 16.42 -14.78 19.40
C PRO A 297 16.22 -16.13 18.71
N ALA A 298 15.76 -16.11 17.46
CA ALA A 298 15.58 -17.31 16.67
C ALA A 298 16.94 -17.92 16.29
N LYS A 299 17.03 -19.26 16.25
CA LYS A 299 18.25 -20.02 15.96
C LYS A 299 18.03 -21.02 14.82
N ALA A 300 19.13 -21.52 14.27
CA ALA A 300 19.08 -22.55 13.25
C ALA A 300 18.35 -23.81 13.76
N GLY A 301 17.46 -24.35 12.94
CA GLY A 301 16.58 -25.47 13.25
C GLY A 301 15.21 -25.07 13.79
N ASP A 302 15.02 -23.82 14.23
CA ASP A 302 13.71 -23.33 14.66
C ASP A 302 12.71 -23.38 13.50
N GLN A 303 11.48 -23.78 13.80
CA GLN A 303 10.44 -23.89 12.79
C GLN A 303 9.92 -22.50 12.43
N VAL A 304 9.85 -22.21 11.12
CA VAL A 304 9.15 -21.03 10.62
C VAL A 304 7.65 -21.32 10.62
N SER A 305 6.88 -20.35 11.06
CA SER A 305 5.45 -20.43 11.29
C SER A 305 4.71 -19.28 10.62
N VAL A 306 3.39 -19.26 10.78
CA VAL A 306 2.58 -18.09 10.44
C VAL A 306 1.82 -17.63 11.67
N GLY A 307 1.61 -16.32 11.79
CA GLY A 307 0.82 -15.75 12.88
C GLY A 307 0.22 -14.41 12.49
N PRO A 308 -0.64 -13.82 13.32
CA PRO A 308 -1.20 -12.50 13.07
C PRO A 308 -0.07 -11.48 12.80
N CYS A 309 -0.20 -10.74 11.71
CA CYS A 309 0.73 -9.66 11.40
C CYS A 309 0.74 -8.59 12.50
N PRO A 310 1.91 -8.05 12.89
CA PRO A 310 1.98 -6.85 13.71
C PRO A 310 1.14 -5.72 13.13
N ARG A 311 0.41 -5.02 14.00
CA ARG A 311 -0.38 -3.85 13.62
C ARG A 311 0.54 -2.65 13.52
N ASN A 312 0.34 -1.79 12.51
CA ASN A 312 0.94 -0.46 12.36
C ASN A 312 2.48 -0.35 12.26
N VAL A 313 3.25 -1.28 12.82
CA VAL A 313 4.70 -1.20 12.96
C VAL A 313 5.42 -2.41 12.42
N ARG A 314 6.70 -2.21 12.09
CA ARG A 314 7.63 -3.29 11.80
C ARG A 314 7.91 -4.07 13.09
N GLY A 315 7.57 -5.35 13.10
CA GLY A 315 8.05 -6.29 14.10
C GLY A 315 9.24 -7.05 13.56
N GLU A 316 10.41 -6.93 14.18
CA GLU A 316 11.66 -7.59 13.73
C GLU A 316 11.50 -9.11 13.55
N ALA A 317 10.66 -9.74 14.39
CA ALA A 317 10.32 -11.17 14.31
C ALA A 317 9.51 -11.57 13.05
N PHE A 318 8.94 -10.59 12.35
CA PHE A 318 8.10 -10.77 11.17
C PHE A 318 8.72 -10.14 9.92
N ALA A 319 9.94 -9.60 10.04
CA ALA A 319 10.65 -8.91 8.99
C ALA A 319 11.52 -9.89 8.19
N TRP A 320 11.35 -9.89 6.88
CA TRP A 320 12.00 -10.81 5.95
C TRP A 320 12.56 -10.07 4.74
N GLU A 321 13.83 -10.29 4.44
CA GLU A 321 14.45 -9.79 3.22
C GLU A 321 14.28 -10.80 2.07
N LEU A 322 13.81 -10.29 0.93
CA LEU A 322 13.74 -11.02 -0.33
C LEU A 322 15.05 -10.84 -1.08
N MET A 323 15.91 -11.86 -1.02
CA MET A 323 17.24 -11.80 -1.62
C MET A 323 17.17 -12.02 -3.14
N SER A 324 18.08 -11.39 -3.90
CA SER A 324 18.21 -11.58 -5.37
C SER A 324 18.36 -13.05 -5.79
N THR A 325 18.77 -13.89 -4.85
CA THR A 325 19.02 -15.32 -5.01
C THR A 325 17.80 -16.19 -4.69
N TRP A 326 16.61 -15.58 -4.51
CA TRP A 326 15.34 -16.26 -4.19
C TRP A 326 15.26 -16.86 -2.78
N GLN A 327 16.17 -16.46 -1.90
CA GLN A 327 16.08 -16.76 -0.47
C GLN A 327 15.15 -15.78 0.25
N LEU A 328 14.57 -16.26 1.34
CA LEU A 328 13.90 -15.44 2.35
C LEU A 328 14.79 -15.40 3.58
N ARG A 329 15.38 -14.24 3.90
CA ARG A 329 16.23 -14.08 5.08
C ARG A 329 15.45 -13.41 6.20
N HIS A 330 15.32 -14.08 7.33
CA HIS A 330 14.73 -13.52 8.53
C HIS A 330 15.66 -12.45 9.10
N VAL A 331 15.17 -11.22 9.19
CA VAL A 331 16.00 -10.05 9.47
C VAL A 331 16.61 -10.10 10.86
N ALA A 332 15.80 -10.40 11.89
CA ALA A 332 16.26 -10.40 13.28
C ALA A 332 17.37 -11.44 13.54
N SER A 333 17.33 -12.59 12.86
CA SER A 333 18.30 -13.68 13.07
C SER A 333 19.43 -13.71 12.03
N GLY A 334 19.26 -13.07 10.87
CA GLY A 334 20.13 -13.22 9.71
C GLY A 334 20.08 -14.59 9.02
N LEU A 335 19.23 -15.52 9.49
CA LEU A 335 19.08 -16.87 8.96
C LEU A 335 18.10 -16.92 7.78
N CYS A 336 18.23 -17.93 6.93
CA CYS A 336 17.34 -18.14 5.80
C CYS A 336 16.28 -19.20 6.10
N ALA A 337 15.08 -19.03 5.52
CA ALA A 337 14.10 -20.10 5.46
C ALA A 337 14.63 -21.28 4.63
N GLN A 338 14.43 -22.49 5.12
CA GLN A 338 14.85 -23.73 4.48
C GLN A 338 13.76 -24.80 4.62
N ALA A 339 13.30 -25.36 3.51
CA ALA A 339 12.47 -26.56 3.55
C ALA A 339 13.31 -27.76 4.05
N LYS A 340 12.78 -28.60 4.94
CA LYS A 340 13.49 -29.82 5.39
C LYS A 340 13.75 -30.81 4.24
N SER A 341 12.83 -30.84 3.29
CA SER A 341 12.88 -31.61 2.04
C SER A 341 12.01 -30.94 0.98
N LEU A 342 12.16 -31.33 -0.30
CA LEU A 342 11.29 -30.89 -1.40
C LEU A 342 10.15 -31.90 -1.61
N GLU A 343 9.40 -32.17 -0.54
CA GLU A 343 8.26 -33.08 -0.53
C GLU A 343 7.01 -32.38 0.02
N VAL A 344 5.82 -32.91 -0.33
CA VAL A 344 4.54 -32.40 0.20
C VAL A 344 4.49 -32.59 1.72
N GLY A 345 4.06 -31.57 2.44
CA GLY A 345 3.97 -31.55 3.91
C GLY A 345 5.29 -31.20 4.60
N SER A 346 6.39 -31.05 3.86
CA SER A 346 7.69 -30.64 4.41
C SER A 346 7.58 -29.30 5.13
N ARG A 347 8.07 -29.26 6.37
CA ARG A 347 8.14 -28.05 7.21
C ARG A 347 9.30 -27.15 6.76
N VAL A 348 9.16 -25.86 7.04
CA VAL A 348 10.21 -24.86 6.84
C VAL A 348 10.85 -24.53 8.18
N VAL A 349 12.17 -24.45 8.20
CA VAL A 349 12.99 -24.11 9.37
C VAL A 349 13.94 -22.97 9.03
N LEU A 350 14.50 -22.33 10.04
CA LEU A 350 15.62 -21.41 9.88
C LEU A 350 16.94 -22.18 9.74
N ALA A 351 17.82 -21.75 8.86
CA ALA A 351 19.15 -22.31 8.66
C ALA A 351 20.14 -21.24 8.19
N ASP A 352 21.43 -21.53 8.24
CA ASP A 352 22.44 -20.66 7.65
C ASP A 352 22.17 -20.46 6.15
N CYS A 353 22.25 -19.22 5.68
CA CYS A 353 22.02 -18.90 4.28
C CYS A 353 23.08 -19.56 3.38
N ALA A 354 22.65 -20.51 2.56
CA ALA A 354 23.51 -21.22 1.61
C ALA A 354 24.07 -20.25 0.55
N ARG A 355 25.37 -20.34 0.26
CA ARG A 355 26.09 -19.45 -0.67
C ARG A 355 26.37 -20.08 -2.03
N SER A 356 26.57 -21.39 -2.08
CA SER A 356 26.82 -22.17 -3.31
C SER A 356 25.51 -22.66 -3.91
N ALA A 357 25.43 -22.85 -5.22
CA ALA A 357 24.26 -23.42 -5.91
C ALA A 357 24.10 -24.95 -5.71
N ASP A 358 24.25 -25.41 -4.47
CA ASP A 358 24.21 -26.83 -4.10
C ASP A 358 22.79 -27.28 -3.66
N GLN A 359 22.69 -28.49 -3.14
CA GLN A 359 21.41 -29.03 -2.69
C GLN A 359 20.83 -28.27 -1.49
N ALA A 360 21.67 -27.71 -0.62
CA ALA A 360 21.22 -26.88 0.50
C ALA A 360 20.58 -25.59 -0.03
N ARG A 361 21.16 -25.00 -1.08
CA ARG A 361 20.59 -23.84 -1.77
C ARG A 361 19.21 -24.10 -2.34
N LYS A 362 19.01 -25.23 -3.02
CA LYS A 362 17.69 -25.59 -3.59
C LYS A 362 16.61 -25.67 -2.52
N LEU A 363 16.93 -26.11 -1.31
CA LEU A 363 15.98 -26.15 -0.19
C LEU A 363 15.63 -24.77 0.38
N GLN A 364 16.42 -23.73 0.06
CA GLN A 364 16.24 -22.35 0.51
C GLN A 364 15.70 -21.43 -0.60
N GLU A 365 15.46 -21.94 -1.80
CA GLU A 365 14.91 -21.18 -2.93
C GLU A 365 13.38 -21.19 -2.90
N PHE A 366 12.79 -20.00 -2.73
CA PHE A 366 11.36 -19.73 -2.76
C PHE A 366 11.04 -18.77 -3.92
N TRP A 367 10.96 -19.34 -5.11
CA TRP A 367 10.94 -18.60 -6.36
C TRP A 367 9.63 -17.86 -6.60
N ASN A 368 9.76 -16.60 -7.06
CA ASN A 368 8.67 -15.77 -7.56
C ASN A 368 9.26 -14.56 -8.28
N ASP A 369 8.51 -13.92 -9.18
CA ASP A 369 8.88 -12.58 -9.62
C ASP A 369 8.66 -11.57 -8.48
N TYR A 370 9.74 -11.24 -7.77
CA TYR A 370 9.73 -10.31 -6.64
C TYR A 370 9.35 -8.87 -7.01
N SER A 371 9.34 -8.51 -8.29
CA SER A 371 8.74 -7.24 -8.73
C SER A 371 7.22 -7.26 -8.62
N THR A 372 6.59 -8.44 -8.74
CA THR A 372 5.14 -8.60 -8.73
C THR A 372 4.55 -8.93 -7.36
N ILE A 373 5.34 -9.52 -6.46
CA ILE A 373 4.87 -9.91 -5.11
C ILE A 373 4.60 -8.70 -4.19
N ARG A 374 5.14 -7.52 -4.52
CA ARG A 374 4.97 -6.30 -3.70
C ARG A 374 3.53 -5.78 -3.68
N ASN A 375 2.82 -5.96 -4.79
CA ASN A 375 1.47 -5.41 -4.99
C ASN A 375 0.44 -6.49 -5.36
N ASN A 376 0.83 -7.77 -5.33
CA ASN A 376 -0.05 -8.87 -5.71
C ASN A 376 0.24 -10.11 -4.87
N LEU A 377 -0.82 -10.88 -4.64
CA LEU A 377 -0.71 -12.22 -4.07
C LEU A 377 -0.13 -13.19 -5.11
N ARG A 378 1.10 -13.65 -4.86
CA ARG A 378 1.81 -14.58 -5.75
C ARG A 378 2.32 -15.81 -4.99
N PRO A 379 2.37 -16.99 -5.62
CA PRO A 379 2.85 -18.19 -4.96
C PRO A 379 4.37 -18.25 -4.89
N LEU A 380 4.93 -18.60 -3.73
CA LEU A 380 6.37 -18.83 -3.59
C LEU A 380 6.68 -20.31 -3.83
N ALA A 381 7.34 -20.64 -4.94
CA ALA A 381 7.62 -22.02 -5.34
C ALA A 381 8.96 -22.52 -4.78
N ALA A 382 8.97 -23.66 -4.10
CA ALA A 382 10.18 -24.22 -3.51
C ALA A 382 11.04 -24.97 -4.53
N GLY A 383 12.38 -24.88 -4.42
CA GLY A 383 13.30 -25.69 -5.23
C GLY A 383 13.66 -25.12 -6.59
N GLY A 384 13.45 -23.81 -6.81
CA GLY A 384 13.83 -23.10 -8.02
C GLY A 384 12.81 -23.20 -9.17
N VAL A 385 13.17 -22.62 -10.32
CA VAL A 385 12.30 -22.43 -11.51
C VAL A 385 11.66 -23.74 -12.02
N HIS A 386 12.32 -24.88 -11.81
CA HIS A 386 11.92 -26.17 -12.37
C HIS A 386 11.04 -27.03 -11.45
N ASN A 387 10.87 -26.67 -10.18
CA ASN A 387 10.05 -27.42 -9.20
C ASN A 387 8.72 -26.72 -8.86
N GLY A 388 8.11 -26.04 -9.85
CA GLY A 388 6.95 -25.13 -9.70
C GLY A 388 5.66 -25.71 -9.10
N ASP A 389 5.61 -27.01 -8.81
CA ASP A 389 4.45 -27.66 -8.18
C ASP A 389 4.37 -27.40 -6.67
N LEU A 390 5.50 -27.32 -5.96
CA LEU A 390 5.52 -27.19 -4.50
C LEU A 390 5.54 -25.73 -4.09
N LYS A 391 4.52 -25.31 -3.34
CA LYS A 391 4.33 -23.92 -2.92
C LYS A 391 4.43 -23.80 -1.41
N LEU A 392 5.07 -22.72 -0.96
CA LEU A 392 5.03 -22.30 0.43
C LEU A 392 3.57 -21.99 0.82
N THR A 393 3.04 -22.80 1.74
CA THR A 393 1.62 -22.82 2.10
C THR A 393 1.49 -22.60 3.60
N GLY A 394 0.74 -21.56 3.97
CA GLY A 394 0.34 -21.28 5.35
C GLY A 394 -1.10 -21.74 5.61
N ASN A 395 -1.49 -21.88 6.88
CA ASN A 395 -2.88 -22.10 7.27
C ASN A 395 -3.25 -21.34 8.54
N VAL A 396 -4.55 -21.27 8.81
CA VAL A 396 -5.11 -20.54 9.97
C VAL A 396 -4.64 -21.08 11.33
N ASN A 397 -4.09 -22.29 11.38
CA ASN A 397 -3.57 -22.92 12.59
C ASN A 397 -2.08 -22.58 12.85
N GLY A 398 -1.50 -21.64 12.10
CA GLY A 398 -0.11 -21.21 12.30
C GLY A 398 0.95 -22.09 11.64
N THR A 399 0.54 -23.08 10.84
CA THR A 399 1.47 -24.01 10.19
C THR A 399 1.97 -23.46 8.86
N LEU A 400 3.27 -23.60 8.61
CA LEU A 400 3.92 -23.33 7.33
C LEU A 400 4.56 -24.61 6.77
N GLN A 401 4.22 -24.95 5.53
CA GLN A 401 4.71 -26.16 4.87
C GLN A 401 4.74 -26.04 3.35
N LEU A 402 5.35 -27.01 2.68
CA LEU A 402 5.24 -27.15 1.22
C LEU A 402 3.98 -27.95 0.85
N ALA A 403 3.23 -27.49 -0.15
CA ALA A 403 2.08 -28.22 -0.68
C ALA A 403 1.89 -27.99 -2.19
N LYS A 404 1.29 -28.97 -2.88
CA LYS A 404 0.89 -28.80 -4.30
C LYS A 404 -0.48 -28.16 -4.46
N GLN A 405 -1.39 -28.53 -3.58
CA GLN A 405 -2.78 -28.07 -3.52
C GLN A 405 -3.06 -27.47 -2.15
N VAL A 406 -4.01 -26.56 -2.10
CA VAL A 406 -4.34 -25.76 -0.92
C VAL A 406 -5.76 -26.13 -0.48
N SER A 407 -5.95 -26.44 0.81
CA SER A 407 -7.29 -26.64 1.38
C SER A 407 -8.04 -25.30 1.55
N SER A 408 -9.33 -25.34 1.89
CA SER A 408 -10.13 -24.12 2.15
C SER A 408 -9.53 -23.21 3.22
N ASP A 409 -8.86 -23.80 4.22
CA ASP A 409 -8.35 -23.10 5.41
C ASP A 409 -6.86 -22.75 5.29
N SER A 410 -6.31 -22.88 4.08
CA SER A 410 -4.91 -22.65 3.78
C SER A 410 -4.76 -21.61 2.66
N TRP A 411 -3.57 -21.04 2.53
CA TRP A 411 -3.20 -20.17 1.42
C TRP A 411 -1.79 -20.52 0.94
N SER A 412 -1.54 -20.35 -0.35
CA SER A 412 -0.19 -20.54 -0.92
C SER A 412 0.30 -19.31 -1.67
N ARG A 413 -0.36 -18.17 -1.49
CA ARG A 413 -0.01 -16.91 -2.13
C ARG A 413 0.33 -15.89 -1.06
N TRP A 414 1.32 -15.09 -1.37
CA TRP A 414 1.93 -14.14 -0.46
C TRP A 414 2.09 -12.80 -1.14
N ALA A 415 2.03 -11.72 -0.36
CA ALA A 415 2.37 -10.37 -0.77
C ALA A 415 3.46 -9.85 0.17
N TYR A 416 4.46 -9.17 -0.39
CA TYR A 416 5.53 -8.57 0.39
C TYR A 416 5.25 -7.10 0.62
N PHE A 417 5.20 -6.69 1.88
CA PHE A 417 5.03 -5.32 2.28
C PHE A 417 6.41 -4.74 2.58
N PRO A 418 7.00 -3.95 1.65
CA PRO A 418 8.38 -3.48 1.81
C PRO A 418 8.53 -2.51 2.98
N ASN A 419 7.42 -1.94 3.47
CA ASN A 419 7.46 -1.00 4.55
C ASN A 419 7.73 -1.70 5.90
N THR A 420 6.92 -2.70 6.24
CA THR A 420 7.17 -3.52 7.45
C THR A 420 8.12 -4.70 7.22
N GLU A 421 8.56 -4.90 5.99
CA GLU A 421 9.30 -6.09 5.53
C GLU A 421 8.54 -7.40 5.79
N GLN A 422 7.21 -7.35 5.79
CA GLN A 422 6.38 -8.50 6.09
C GLN A 422 5.98 -9.27 4.84
N LEU A 423 6.00 -10.60 4.94
CA LEU A 423 5.39 -11.48 3.94
C LEU A 423 4.00 -11.90 4.42
N ARG A 424 2.95 -11.33 3.84
CA ARG A 424 1.55 -11.48 4.24
C ARG A 424 0.77 -12.42 3.34
N ASN A 425 -0.22 -13.12 3.89
CA ASN A 425 -1.15 -13.94 3.12
C ASN A 425 -2.21 -13.14 2.34
N GLN A 426 -2.29 -11.84 2.59
CA GLN A 426 -3.33 -10.94 2.10
C GLN A 426 -2.69 -9.61 1.68
N TYR A 427 -3.03 -9.12 0.49
CA TYR A 427 -2.71 -7.76 0.05
C TYR A 427 -3.88 -6.80 0.31
N HIS A 428 -5.10 -7.28 0.11
CA HIS A 428 -6.35 -6.70 0.57
C HIS A 428 -7.05 -7.68 1.50
N VAL A 429 -8.07 -7.21 2.22
CA VAL A 429 -8.89 -8.04 3.10
C VAL A 429 -9.57 -9.16 2.30
N ILE A 430 -9.41 -10.39 2.77
CA ILE A 430 -10.09 -11.60 2.30
C ILE A 430 -10.84 -12.16 3.51
N GLU A 431 -12.13 -11.87 3.63
CA GLU A 431 -12.94 -12.19 4.82
C GLU A 431 -12.80 -13.65 5.28
N SER A 432 -12.75 -14.59 4.33
CA SER A 432 -12.64 -16.03 4.63
C SER A 432 -11.32 -16.43 5.31
N LEU A 433 -10.27 -15.61 5.20
CA LEU A 433 -8.98 -15.84 5.83
C LEU A 433 -8.81 -15.09 7.16
N GLY A 434 -9.78 -14.26 7.53
CA GLY A 434 -9.72 -13.44 8.74
C GLY A 434 -8.56 -12.44 8.71
N TYR A 435 -7.99 -12.18 9.88
CA TYR A 435 -6.92 -11.19 10.03
C TYR A 435 -5.65 -11.60 9.26
N PRO A 436 -4.94 -10.65 8.62
CA PRO A 436 -3.71 -10.95 7.89
C PRO A 436 -2.71 -11.74 8.72
N SER A 437 -2.22 -12.82 8.14
CA SER A 437 -1.18 -13.66 8.71
C SER A 437 0.15 -13.39 8.02
N CYS A 438 1.19 -13.26 8.81
CA CYS A 438 2.57 -13.00 8.42
C CYS A 438 3.45 -14.21 8.70
N LEU A 439 4.51 -14.34 7.90
CA LEU A 439 5.61 -15.25 8.19
C LEU A 439 6.30 -14.85 9.51
N ARG A 440 6.56 -15.83 10.38
CA ARG A 440 7.14 -15.64 11.72
C ARG A 440 8.17 -16.70 12.04
#